data_AF-A0A843LGV0-F1
#
_entry.id   AF-A0A843LGV0-F1
#
_cell.length_a   1.000
_cell.length_b   1.000
_cell.length_c   1.000
_cell.angle_alpha   90.00
_cell.angle_beta   90.00
_cell.angle_gamma   90.00
#
_symmetry.space_group_name_H-M   'P 1'
#
loop_
_entity.id
_entity.type
_entity.pdbx_description
1 polymer ?
#
loop_
_entity_poly.entity_id
_entity_poly.type
_entity_poly.pdbx_seq_one_letter_code
_entity_poly.pdbx_strand_id
1 'polypeptide(L)'
;MAVISIETPYHNFDERIRQENICYAILCCKHAIREFNEVPYASHLLFTQVVLNGRHFYVPDNFEDKFGLGRERAIIMTDEIRKRVDKLVFYTDRGFSNGMRHAKELAIREKIPFEERKLPLVYLEEVLRKND
;
A
#
# COMPACT_ATOMS: atom_id res chain seq x y z
N MET A 1 -19.49 -3.55 6.94
CA MET A 1 -18.45 -3.35 5.90
C MET A 1 -17.18 -4.02 6.40
N ALA A 2 -16.48 -4.79 5.56
CA ALA A 2 -15.24 -5.43 5.96
C ALA A 2 -14.09 -4.40 5.98
N VAL A 3 -13.29 -4.39 7.03
CA VAL A 3 -12.02 -3.67 7.12
C VAL A 3 -10.96 -4.52 6.44
N ILE A 4 -10.23 -3.94 5.49
CA ILE A 4 -9.24 -4.67 4.68
C ILE A 4 -7.89 -3.98 4.73
N SER A 5 -6.80 -4.75 4.69
CA SER A 5 -5.47 -4.21 4.40
C SER A 5 -5.24 -4.24 2.90
N ILE A 6 -5.01 -3.07 2.30
CA ILE A 6 -4.66 -2.94 0.88
C ILE A 6 -3.16 -3.09 0.71
N GLU A 7 -2.77 -4.10 -0.06
CA GLU A 7 -1.38 -4.40 -0.37
C GLU A 7 -1.10 -4.10 -1.85
N THR A 8 -0.23 -3.13 -2.10
CA THR A 8 0.22 -2.69 -3.44
C THR A 8 1.73 -2.48 -3.45
N PRO A 9 2.36 -2.41 -4.64
CA PRO A 9 3.69 -1.86 -4.74
C PRO A 9 3.72 -0.41 -4.24
N TYR A 10 4.85 0.00 -3.67
CA TYR A 10 5.06 1.35 -3.17
C TYR A 10 6.43 1.87 -3.57
N HIS A 11 7.49 1.29 -3.01
CA HIS A 11 8.86 1.76 -3.20
C HIS A 11 9.37 1.59 -4.63
N ASN A 12 10.01 2.64 -5.16
CA ASN A 12 10.85 2.62 -6.35
C ASN A 12 11.93 3.71 -6.24
N PHE A 13 13.12 3.46 -6.81
CA PHE A 13 14.20 4.45 -6.88
C PHE A 13 13.87 5.60 -7.83
N ASP A 14 13.11 5.34 -8.90
CA ASP A 14 12.56 6.36 -9.77
C ASP A 14 11.36 7.03 -9.07
N GLU A 15 11.48 8.33 -8.83
CA GLU A 15 10.44 9.13 -8.18
C GLU A 15 9.13 9.15 -8.96
N ARG A 16 9.18 9.16 -10.29
CA ARG A 16 7.98 9.12 -11.14
C ARG A 16 7.25 7.80 -10.93
N ILE A 17 7.97 6.67 -10.96
CA ILE A 17 7.37 5.35 -10.74
C ILE A 17 6.82 5.23 -9.31
N ARG A 18 7.51 5.81 -8.32
CA ARG A 18 7.02 5.88 -6.94
C ARG A 18 5.71 6.67 -6.84
N GLN A 19 5.61 7.82 -7.51
CA GLN A 19 4.38 8.60 -7.55
C GLN A 19 3.24 7.85 -8.26
N GLU A 20 3.52 7.16 -9.37
CA GLU A 20 2.54 6.28 -10.01
C GLU A 20 2.05 5.17 -9.07
N ASN A 21 2.93 4.56 -8.27
CA ASN A 21 2.55 3.55 -7.28
C ASN A 21 1.66 4.13 -6.17
N ILE A 22 1.93 5.37 -5.72
CA ILE A 22 1.07 6.07 -4.76
C ILE A 22 -0.32 6.32 -5.35
N CYS A 23 -0.40 6.85 -6.57
CA CYS A 23 -1.66 7.05 -7.29
C CYS A 23 -2.42 5.74 -7.45
N TYR A 24 -1.73 4.67 -7.85
CA TYR A 24 -2.30 3.34 -7.97
C TYR A 24 -2.87 2.82 -6.64
N ALA A 25 -2.13 2.94 -5.53
CA ALA A 25 -2.61 2.53 -4.21
C ALA A 25 -3.87 3.32 -3.78
N ILE A 26 -3.92 4.62 -4.06
CA ILE A 26 -5.11 5.46 -3.80
C ILE A 26 -6.31 4.99 -4.63
N LEU A 27 -6.11 4.67 -5.91
CA LEU A 27 -7.19 4.15 -6.76
C LEU A 27 -7.65 2.76 -6.31
N CYS A 28 -6.75 1.90 -5.84
CA CYS A 28 -7.10 0.60 -5.25
C CYS A 28 -7.99 0.76 -4.01
N CYS A 29 -7.70 1.75 -3.16
CA CYS A 29 -8.55 2.09 -2.02
C CYS A 29 -9.93 2.57 -2.48
N LYS A 30 -9.99 3.47 -3.47
CA LYS A 30 -11.26 3.96 -4.03
C LYS A 30 -12.08 2.84 -4.67
N HIS A 31 -11.43 1.93 -5.38
CA HIS A 31 -12.07 0.77 -6.00
C HIS A 31 -12.68 -0.16 -4.94
N ALA A 32 -11.96 -0.44 -3.85
CA ALA A 32 -12.50 -1.23 -2.74
C ALA A 32 -13.75 -0.60 -2.10
N ILE A 33 -13.75 0.73 -1.91
CA ILE A 33 -14.90 1.45 -1.36
C ILE A 33 -16.07 1.42 -2.35
N ARG A 34 -15.84 1.75 -3.61
CA ARG A 34 -16.89 1.95 -4.61
C ARG A 34 -17.56 0.65 -5.06
N GLU A 35 -16.77 -0.39 -5.31
CA GLU A 35 -17.27 -1.62 -5.93
C GLU A 35 -17.61 -2.70 -4.89
N PHE A 36 -16.95 -2.69 -3.73
CA PHE A 36 -17.08 -3.76 -2.72
C PHE A 36 -17.66 -3.28 -1.38
N ASN A 37 -17.86 -1.97 -1.19
CA ASN A 37 -18.34 -1.38 0.07
C ASN A 37 -17.47 -1.81 1.29
N GLU A 38 -16.15 -1.79 1.09
CA GLU A 38 -15.13 -2.17 2.08
C GLU A 38 -14.41 -0.94 2.65
N VAL A 39 -13.77 -1.09 3.82
CA VAL A 39 -13.03 -0.04 4.53
C VAL A 39 -11.52 -0.30 4.39
N PRO A 40 -10.83 0.33 3.41
CA PRO A 40 -9.42 0.04 3.14
C PRO A 40 -8.47 0.72 4.12
N TYR A 41 -7.41 0.00 4.50
CA TYR A 41 -6.24 0.51 5.19
C TYR A 41 -4.97 0.25 4.35
N ALA A 42 -4.28 1.31 3.94
CA ALA A 42 -3.04 1.22 3.14
C ALA A 42 -1.86 1.75 3.96
N SER A 43 -1.25 0.89 4.78
CA SER A 43 -0.23 1.30 5.75
C SER A 43 0.98 1.98 5.12
N HIS A 44 1.42 1.53 3.95
CA HIS A 44 2.57 2.07 3.22
C HIS A 44 2.31 3.48 2.64
N LEU A 45 1.06 3.94 2.58
CA LEU A 45 0.79 5.35 2.29
C LEU A 45 0.97 6.24 3.53
N LEU A 46 0.89 5.66 4.73
CA LEU A 46 0.87 6.40 5.99
C LEU A 46 2.19 6.32 6.74
N PHE A 47 2.78 5.12 6.83
CA PHE A 47 3.90 4.85 7.74
C PHE A 47 5.27 5.01 7.09
N THR A 48 5.38 4.83 5.77
CA THR A 48 6.67 4.86 5.07
C THR A 48 6.99 6.20 4.40
N GLN A 49 6.22 7.24 4.74
CA GLN A 49 6.42 8.61 4.26
C GLN A 49 6.85 9.50 5.44
N VAL A 50 7.73 10.47 5.18
CA VAL A 50 8.02 11.58 6.10
C VAL A 50 7.31 12.83 5.61
N VAL A 51 6.84 13.68 6.54
CA VAL A 51 6.36 15.02 6.23
C VAL A 51 7.40 16.06 6.61
N LEU A 52 7.90 16.80 5.63
CA LEU A 52 8.86 17.89 5.84
C LEU A 52 8.45 19.11 4.99
N ASN A 53 8.35 20.28 5.62
CA ASN A 53 8.00 21.54 4.95
C ASN A 53 6.71 21.47 4.12
N GLY A 54 5.67 20.79 4.64
CA GLY A 54 4.37 20.64 3.96
C GLY A 54 4.39 19.69 2.75
N ARG A 55 5.46 18.92 2.57
CA ARG A 55 5.62 17.93 1.50
C ARG A 55 5.88 16.55 2.09
N HIS A 56 5.49 15.50 1.37
CA HIS A 56 5.79 14.13 1.74
C HIS A 56 6.96 13.60 0.91
N PHE A 57 7.82 12.80 1.54
CA PHE A 57 8.96 12.18 0.85
C PHE A 57 9.12 10.73 1.31
N TYR A 58 9.68 9.92 0.41
CA TYR A 58 10.24 8.64 0.82
C TYR A 58 11.61 8.87 1.44
N VAL A 59 11.89 8.13 2.49
CA VAL A 59 13.14 8.19 3.23
C VAL A 59 13.80 6.80 3.28
N PRO A 60 15.13 6.72 3.39
CA PRO A 60 15.83 5.45 3.54
C PRO A 60 15.27 4.61 4.70
N ASP A 61 15.44 3.29 4.60
CA ASP A 61 14.87 2.33 5.56
C ASP A 61 15.27 2.59 7.03
N ASN A 62 16.44 3.19 7.26
CA ASN A 62 16.99 3.53 8.57
C ASN A 62 16.73 4.98 9.00
N PHE A 63 15.89 5.72 8.28
CA PHE A 63 15.57 7.10 8.62
C PHE A 63 14.53 7.14 9.74
N GLU A 64 14.94 7.68 10.90
CA GLU A 64 14.06 7.99 12.01
C GLU A 64 14.24 9.47 12.39
N ASP A 65 13.15 10.22 12.33
CA ASP A 65 13.09 11.59 12.84
C ASP A 65 11.74 11.83 13.56
N LYS A 66 11.45 13.07 13.96
CA LYS A 66 10.20 13.40 14.64
C LYS A 66 8.92 13.18 13.81
N PHE A 67 9.03 12.98 12.49
CA PHE A 67 7.92 12.88 11.55
C PHE A 67 7.97 11.63 10.64
N GLY A 68 9.02 10.81 10.76
CA GLY A 68 9.21 9.58 10.02
C GLY A 68 9.21 8.36 10.95
N LEU A 69 8.80 7.22 10.40
CA LEU A 69 8.93 5.93 11.07
C LEU A 69 10.02 5.14 10.36
N GLY A 70 10.99 4.61 11.11
CA GLY A 70 11.95 3.66 10.59
C GLY A 70 11.22 2.45 10.01
N ARG A 71 11.78 1.82 8.97
CA ARG A 71 11.12 0.72 8.25
C ARG A 71 10.71 -0.43 9.16
N GLU A 72 11.58 -0.79 10.10
CA GLU A 72 11.31 -1.86 11.05
C GLU A 72 10.04 -1.56 11.86
N ARG A 73 9.95 -0.35 12.42
CA ARG A 73 8.76 0.07 13.18
C ARG A 73 7.51 0.09 12.30
N ALA A 74 7.62 0.58 11.06
CA ALA A 74 6.51 0.59 10.11
C ALA A 74 6.01 -0.83 9.78
N ILE A 75 6.91 -1.81 9.62
CA ILE A 75 6.56 -3.21 9.38
C ILE A 75 5.85 -3.80 10.60
N ILE A 76 6.40 -3.62 11.81
CA ILE A 76 5.80 -4.14 13.06
C ILE A 76 4.37 -3.60 13.22
N MET A 77 4.18 -2.29 13.06
CA MET A 77 2.84 -1.69 13.17
C MET A 77 1.90 -2.15 12.06
N THR A 78 2.41 -2.34 10.83
CA THR A 78 1.62 -2.87 9.72
C THR A 78 1.17 -4.31 9.98
N ASP A 79 2.05 -5.18 10.47
CA ASP A 79 1.72 -6.57 10.76
C ASP A 79 0.65 -6.69 11.85
N GLU A 80 0.70 -5.81 12.85
CA GLU A 80 -0.34 -5.71 13.88
C GLU A 80 -1.70 -5.27 13.32
N ILE A 81 -1.72 -4.47 12.24
CA ILE A 81 -2.96 -4.11 11.56
C ILE A 81 -3.45 -5.28 10.70
N ARG A 82 -2.56 -5.92 9.94
CA ARG A 82 -2.89 -7.09 9.10
C ARG A 82 -3.55 -8.22 9.89
N LYS A 83 -3.17 -8.42 11.15
CA LYS A 83 -3.79 -9.41 12.06
C LYS A 83 -5.19 -9.03 12.57
N ARG A 84 -5.60 -7.76 12.42
CA ARG A 84 -6.87 -7.21 12.97
C ARG A 84 -7.89 -6.84 11.91
N VAL A 85 -7.51 -6.85 10.63
CA VAL A 85 -8.43 -6.65 9.50
C VAL A 85 -9.15 -7.96 9.17
N ASP A 86 -10.30 -7.86 8.48
CA ASP A 86 -11.08 -9.02 8.05
C ASP A 86 -10.37 -9.84 6.96
N LYS A 87 -9.62 -9.15 6.08
CA LYS A 87 -8.78 -9.78 5.05
C LYS A 87 -7.68 -8.86 4.51
N LEU A 88 -6.68 -9.46 3.89
CA LEU A 88 -5.71 -8.76 3.03
C LEU A 88 -6.19 -8.78 1.58
N VAL A 89 -6.07 -7.67 0.89
CA VAL A 89 -6.41 -7.55 -0.52
C VAL A 89 -5.17 -7.11 -1.29
N PHE A 90 -4.67 -8.00 -2.14
CA PHE A 90 -3.47 -7.79 -2.95
C PHE A 90 -3.85 -7.33 -4.35
N TYR A 91 -3.50 -6.09 -4.72
CA TYR A 91 -3.69 -5.65 -6.10
C TYR A 91 -2.45 -5.93 -6.93
N THR A 92 -2.57 -6.79 -7.94
CA THR A 92 -1.44 -7.46 -8.59
C THR A 92 -1.08 -6.92 -9.98
N ASP A 93 -1.71 -5.83 -10.43
CA ASP A 93 -1.50 -5.24 -11.77
C ASP A 93 -0.05 -4.86 -12.04
N ARG A 94 0.68 -4.48 -10.99
CA ARG A 94 2.10 -4.09 -11.02
C ARG A 94 3.04 -5.16 -10.44
N GLY A 95 2.59 -6.40 -10.32
CA GLY A 95 3.32 -7.51 -9.73
C GLY A 95 3.41 -7.46 -8.20
N PHE A 96 4.27 -8.31 -7.62
CA PHE A 96 4.45 -8.43 -6.16
C PHE A 96 5.75 -7.75 -5.70
N SER A 97 5.60 -6.75 -4.83
CA SER A 97 6.73 -6.15 -4.11
C SER A 97 7.20 -7.04 -2.95
N ASN A 98 8.39 -6.78 -2.41
CA ASN A 98 8.88 -7.48 -1.21
C ASN A 98 7.95 -7.29 0.00
N GLY A 99 7.37 -6.10 0.16
CA GLY A 99 6.39 -5.83 1.22
C GLY A 99 5.11 -6.66 1.06
N MET A 100 4.63 -6.83 -0.18
CA MET A 100 3.48 -7.69 -0.46
C MET A 100 3.78 -9.17 -0.23
N ARG A 101 4.99 -9.64 -0.58
CA ARG A 101 5.41 -11.02 -0.31
C ARG A 101 5.42 -11.31 1.19
N HIS A 102 6.02 -10.42 1.98
CA HIS A 102 6.01 -10.48 3.45
C HIS A 102 4.57 -10.53 4.00
N ALA A 103 3.68 -9.68 3.49
CA ALA A 103 2.28 -9.65 3.90
C ALA A 103 1.54 -10.96 3.57
N LYS A 104 1.81 -11.56 2.40
CA LYS A 104 1.21 -12.83 1.97
C LYS A 104 1.72 -14.00 2.82
N GLU A 105 3.01 -14.02 3.12
CA GLU A 105 3.62 -15.00 4.02
C GLU A 105 3.03 -14.90 5.43
N LEU A 106 2.87 -13.68 5.96
CA LEU A 106 2.18 -13.43 7.23
C LEU A 106 0.73 -13.96 7.19
N ALA A 107 -0.03 -13.65 6.14
CA ALA A 107 -1.41 -14.10 6.03
C ALA A 107 -1.53 -15.62 6.01
N ILE A 108 -0.64 -16.30 5.28
CA ILE A 108 -0.59 -17.77 5.25
C ILE A 108 -0.27 -18.33 6.65
N ARG A 109 0.76 -17.78 7.32
CA ARG A 109 1.21 -18.25 8.63
C ARG A 109 0.14 -18.07 9.71
N GLU A 110 -0.47 -16.89 9.75
CA GLU A 110 -1.46 -16.51 10.76
C GLU A 110 -2.91 -16.88 10.36
N LYS A 111 -3.09 -17.54 9.21
CA LYS A 111 -4.40 -17.91 8.64
C LYS A 111 -5.35 -16.72 8.46
N ILE A 112 -4.80 -15.55 8.11
CA ILE A 112 -5.60 -14.36 7.80
C ILE A 112 -6.17 -14.54 6.38
N PRO A 113 -7.49 -14.35 6.18
CA PRO A 113 -8.07 -14.42 4.85
C PRO A 113 -7.41 -13.42 3.90
N PHE A 114 -7.23 -13.82 2.64
CA PHE A 114 -6.73 -12.90 1.63
C PHE A 114 -7.28 -13.22 0.24
N GLU A 115 -7.25 -12.22 -0.63
CA GLU A 115 -7.59 -12.37 -2.04
C GLU A 115 -6.70 -11.49 -2.91
N GLU A 116 -6.63 -11.84 -4.19
CA GLU A 116 -5.92 -11.07 -5.20
C GLU A 116 -6.94 -10.36 -6.10
N ARG A 117 -6.69 -9.08 -6.38
CA ARG A 117 -7.52 -8.24 -7.23
C ARG A 117 -6.68 -7.60 -8.32
N LYS A 118 -7.40 -7.11 -9.33
CA LYS A 118 -6.88 -6.22 -10.36
C LYS A 118 -7.73 -4.97 -10.41
N LEU A 119 -7.10 -3.86 -10.70
CA LEU A 119 -7.77 -2.59 -10.93
C LEU A 119 -8.35 -2.59 -12.36
N PRO A 120 -9.59 -2.14 -12.57
CA PRO A 120 -10.15 -2.04 -13.92
C PRO A 120 -9.29 -1.15 -14.82
N LEU A 121 -9.18 -1.50 -16.11
CA LEU A 121 -8.27 -0.86 -17.05
C LEU A 121 -8.42 0.66 -17.11
N VAL A 122 -9.66 1.16 -17.08
CA VAL A 122 -9.97 2.61 -17.07
C VAL A 122 -9.28 3.36 -15.92
N TYR A 123 -9.16 2.75 -14.73
CA TYR A 123 -8.45 3.37 -13.62
C TYR A 123 -6.93 3.25 -13.78
N LEU A 124 -6.46 2.14 -14.38
CA LEU A 124 -5.03 1.93 -14.61
C LEU A 124 -4.47 2.93 -15.64
N GLU A 125 -5.26 3.25 -16.68
CA GLU A 125 -4.93 4.25 -17.69
C GLU A 125 -4.72 5.63 -17.06
N GLU A 126 -5.53 6.03 -16.08
CA GLU A 126 -5.36 7.29 -15.35
C GLU A 126 -4.02 7.37 -14.58
N VAL A 127 -3.49 6.23 -14.11
CA VAL A 127 -2.17 6.20 -13.47
C VAL A 127 -1.03 6.34 -14.49
N LEU A 128 -1.22 5.75 -15.67
CA LEU A 128 -0.19 5.68 -16.72
C LEU A 128 -0.20 6.89 -17.65
N ARG A 129 -1.24 7.73 -17.58
CA ARG A 129 -1.37 8.92 -18.41
C ARG A 129 -0.21 9.87 -18.14
N LYS A 130 0.59 10.16 -19.17
CA LYS A 130 1.58 11.23 -19.10
C LYS A 130 0.84 12.56 -19.06
N ASN A 131 1.24 13.45 -18.16
CA ASN A 131 0.87 14.85 -18.29
C ASN A 131 1.69 15.39 -19.47
N ASP A 132 1.03 15.67 -20.59
CA ASP A 132 1.60 16.43 -21.71
C ASP A 132 1.90 17.88 -21.29
#